data_AF-A0A1E5LDP2-F1
#
_entry.id   AF-A0A1E5LDP2-F1
#
_cell.length_a   1.000
_cell.length_b   1.000
_cell.length_c   1.000
_cell.angle_alpha   90.00
_cell.angle_beta   90.00
_cell.angle_gamma   90.00
#
_symmetry.space_group_name_H-M   'P 1'
#
loop_
_entity.id
_entity.type
_entity.pdbx_description
1 polymer ?
#
loop_
_entity_poly.entity_id
_entity_poly.type
_entity_poly.pdbx_seq_one_letter_code
_entity_poly.pdbx_strand_id
1 'polypeptide(L)'
;MEKNIKVMNKITELLETCEIGLKHIQHQYQQMRYEESMMLFHDVIHAFATIENSYNNLNVKEEIKSSNELRKAFDLIVNFYEENDYAQLQQVMQFTLLPSFKRWRAELEDNLTQLLMN
;
A
#
# COMPACT_ATOMS: atom_id res chain seq x y z
N MET A 1 -14.75 -20.41 -8.40
CA MET A 1 -13.53 -20.75 -7.64
C MET A 1 -12.26 -20.36 -8.41
N GLU A 2 -11.99 -20.89 -9.61
CA GLU A 2 -10.75 -20.54 -10.36
C GLU A 2 -10.54 -19.03 -10.63
N LYS A 3 -11.61 -18.30 -10.97
CA LYS A 3 -11.55 -16.83 -11.16
C LYS A 3 -11.10 -16.10 -9.89
N ASN A 4 -11.59 -16.53 -8.74
CA ASN A 4 -11.24 -15.91 -7.45
C ASN A 4 -9.79 -16.20 -7.09
N ILE A 5 -9.31 -17.43 -7.29
CA ILE A 5 -7.90 -17.80 -7.08
C ILE A 5 -6.97 -16.95 -7.95
N LYS A 6 -7.31 -16.74 -9.23
CA LYS A 6 -6.53 -15.85 -10.11
C LYS A 6 -6.48 -14.41 -9.59
N VAL A 7 -7.61 -13.87 -9.12
CA VAL A 7 -7.66 -12.52 -8.54
C VAL A 7 -6.82 -12.44 -7.27
N MET A 8 -6.93 -13.41 -6.37
CA MET A 8 -6.12 -13.45 -5.14
C MET A 8 -4.62 -13.48 -5.44
N ASN A 9 -4.18 -14.32 -6.38
CA ASN A 9 -2.77 -14.35 -6.78
C ASN A 9 -2.29 -12.99 -7.34
N LYS A 10 -3.12 -12.31 -8.14
CA LYS A 10 -2.76 -10.97 -8.64
C LYS A 10 -2.75 -9.89 -7.57
N ILE A 11 -3.61 -9.99 -6.57
CA ILE A 11 -3.53 -9.14 -5.38
C ILE A 11 -2.19 -9.36 -4.68
N THR A 12 -1.79 -10.62 -4.43
CA THR A 12 -0.52 -10.95 -3.76
C THR A 12 0.70 -10.44 -4.54
N GLU A 13 0.75 -10.66 -5.86
CA GLU A 13 1.83 -10.12 -6.72
C GLU A 13 1.90 -8.58 -6.66
N LEU A 14 0.75 -7.91 -6.69
CA LEU A 14 0.69 -6.45 -6.62
C LEU A 14 1.10 -5.92 -5.25
N LEU A 15 0.81 -6.63 -4.15
CA LEU A 15 1.28 -6.31 -2.80
C LEU A 15 2.81 -6.34 -2.70
N GLU A 16 3.44 -7.37 -3.25
CA GLU A 16 4.91 -7.48 -3.30
C GLU A 16 5.52 -6.31 -4.08
N THR A 17 4.92 -5.98 -5.23
CA THR A 17 5.36 -4.86 -6.07
C THR A 17 5.21 -3.53 -5.35
N CYS A 18 4.11 -3.31 -4.62
CA CYS A 18 3.90 -2.12 -3.81
C CYS A 18 4.96 -2.00 -2.70
N GLU A 19 5.29 -3.10 -2.02
CA GLU A 19 6.31 -3.08 -0.96
C GLU A 19 7.69 -2.72 -1.52
N ILE A 20 8.05 -3.29 -2.67
CA ILE A 20 9.29 -2.95 -3.38
C ILE A 20 9.29 -1.47 -3.76
N GLY A 21 8.17 -0.98 -4.31
CA GLY A 21 7.97 0.44 -4.65
C GLY A 21 8.19 1.35 -3.45
N LEU A 22 7.52 1.09 -2.32
CA LEU A 22 7.67 1.87 -1.09
C LEU A 22 9.10 1.87 -0.54
N LYS A 23 9.79 0.73 -0.58
CA LYS A 23 11.22 0.64 -0.18
C LYS A 23 12.11 1.44 -1.13
N HIS A 24 11.82 1.40 -2.43
CA HIS A 24 12.56 2.18 -3.43
C HIS A 24 12.36 3.67 -3.19
N ILE A 25 11.12 4.13 -2.98
CA ILE A 25 10.80 5.52 -2.64
C ILE A 25 11.54 5.94 -1.36
N GLN A 26 11.53 5.11 -0.31
CA GLN A 26 12.28 5.40 0.92
C GLN A 26 13.78 5.57 0.64
N HIS A 27 14.36 4.74 -0.23
CA HIS A 27 15.75 4.89 -0.65
C HIS A 27 15.98 6.18 -1.43
N GLN A 28 15.07 6.59 -2.32
CA GLN A 28 15.14 7.87 -3.03
C GLN A 28 15.16 9.06 -2.06
N TYR A 29 14.33 9.03 -1.01
CA TYR A 29 14.33 10.06 0.05
C TYR A 29 15.67 10.16 0.78
N GLN A 30 16.32 9.03 1.09
CA GLN A 30 17.65 9.03 1.71
C GLN A 30 18.73 9.65 0.81
N GLN A 31 18.48 9.70 -0.50
CA GLN A 31 19.36 10.30 -1.49
C GLN A 31 18.93 11.72 -1.89
N MET A 32 17.96 12.30 -1.17
CA MET A 32 17.37 13.62 -1.44
C MET A 32 16.69 13.74 -2.82
N ARG A 33 16.29 12.61 -3.43
CA ARG A 33 15.63 12.56 -4.74
C ARG A 33 14.10 12.48 -4.58
N TYR A 34 13.53 13.50 -3.93
CA TYR A 34 12.11 13.51 -3.55
C TYR A 34 11.17 13.62 -4.75
N GLU A 35 11.37 14.63 -5.62
CA GLU A 35 10.52 14.87 -6.80
C GLU A 35 10.48 13.66 -7.75
N GLU A 36 11.63 13.04 -7.97
CA GLU A 36 11.77 11.85 -8.83
C GLU A 36 10.94 10.66 -8.33
N SER A 37 10.67 10.60 -7.02
CA SER A 37 9.91 9.52 -6.40
C SER A 37 8.40 9.77 -6.34
N MET A 38 7.92 10.97 -6.68
CA MET A 38 6.48 11.31 -6.69
C MET A 38 5.70 10.42 -7.66
N MET A 39 6.22 10.15 -8.86
CA MET A 39 5.54 9.29 -9.84
C MET A 39 5.37 7.87 -9.31
N LEU A 40 6.44 7.30 -8.73
CA LEU A 40 6.39 5.96 -8.16
C LEU A 40 5.43 5.92 -6.96
N PHE A 41 5.35 7.00 -6.19
CA PHE A 41 4.40 7.11 -5.09
C PHE A 41 2.94 7.15 -5.57
N HIS A 42 2.66 7.86 -6.67
CA HIS A 42 1.35 7.82 -7.33
C HIS A 42 0.97 6.40 -7.77
N ASP A 43 1.91 5.67 -8.38
CA ASP A 43 1.69 4.28 -8.81
C ASP A 43 1.35 3.37 -7.62
N VAL A 44 2.01 3.57 -6.47
CA VAL A 44 1.71 2.82 -5.24
C VAL A 44 0.30 3.12 -4.71
N ILE A 45 -0.14 4.38 -4.71
CA ILE A 45 -1.51 4.75 -4.29
C ILE A 45 -2.53 4.11 -5.24
N HIS A 46 -2.28 4.17 -6.54
CA HIS A 46 -3.15 3.56 -7.54
C HIS A 46 -3.24 2.03 -7.37
N ALA A 47 -2.11 1.38 -7.09
CA ALA A 47 -2.05 -0.05 -6.81
C ALA A 47 -2.82 -0.41 -5.53
N PHE A 48 -2.69 0.37 -4.46
CA PHE A 48 -3.49 0.20 -3.23
C PHE A 48 -4.99 0.26 -3.52
N ALA A 49 -5.46 1.29 -4.24
CA ALA A 49 -6.88 1.42 -4.60
C ALA A 49 -7.36 0.25 -5.49
N THR A 50 -6.51 -0.23 -6.39
CA THR A 50 -6.79 -1.39 -7.26
C THR A 50 -6.94 -2.67 -6.43
N ILE A 51 -6.07 -2.87 -5.43
CA ILE A 51 -6.14 -4.01 -4.51
C ILE A 51 -7.42 -3.96 -3.69
N GLU A 52 -7.73 -2.82 -3.06
CA GLU A 52 -8.96 -2.67 -2.26
C GLU A 52 -10.21 -3.00 -3.08
N ASN A 53 -10.32 -2.44 -4.28
CA ASN A 53 -11.45 -2.71 -5.16
C ASN A 53 -11.51 -4.20 -5.55
N SER A 54 -10.38 -4.80 -5.92
CA SER A 54 -10.32 -6.22 -6.28
C SER A 54 -10.71 -7.14 -5.12
N TYR A 55 -10.25 -6.83 -3.91
CA TYR A 55 -10.58 -7.55 -2.69
C TYR A 55 -12.07 -7.45 -2.36
N ASN A 56 -12.66 -6.26 -2.41
CA ASN A 56 -14.09 -6.06 -2.16
C ASN A 56 -14.97 -6.85 -3.14
N ASN A 57 -14.51 -7.07 -4.37
CA ASN A 57 -15.21 -7.87 -5.38
C ASN A 57 -15.12 -9.39 -5.17
N LEU A 58 -14.32 -9.87 -4.20
CA LEU A 58 -14.26 -11.29 -3.84
C LEU A 58 -15.42 -11.75 -2.93
N ASN A 59 -16.41 -10.88 -2.66
CA ASN A 59 -17.54 -11.13 -1.74
C ASN A 59 -17.08 -11.49 -0.32
N VAL A 60 -15.95 -10.93 0.12
CA VAL A 60 -15.45 -11.12 1.48
C VAL A 60 -16.30 -10.29 2.44
N LYS A 61 -16.74 -10.90 3.55
CA LYS A 61 -17.54 -10.19 4.56
C LYS A 61 -16.69 -9.34 5.51
N GLU A 62 -15.40 -9.61 5.57
CA GLU A 62 -14.47 -8.93 6.46
C GLU A 62 -13.87 -7.70 5.80
N GLU A 63 -14.08 -6.56 6.44
CA GLU A 63 -13.39 -5.32 6.11
C GLU A 63 -11.95 -5.37 6.63
N ILE A 64 -11.02 -4.82 5.86
CA ILE A 64 -9.62 -4.64 6.29
C ILE A 64 -9.57 -3.38 7.17
N LYS A 65 -9.54 -3.56 8.48
CA LYS A 65 -9.65 -2.47 9.47
C LYS A 65 -8.54 -1.45 9.33
N SER A 66 -7.35 -1.89 8.93
CA SER A 66 -6.17 -1.04 8.76
C SER A 66 -6.17 -0.23 7.46
N SER A 67 -7.13 -0.41 6.53
CA SER A 67 -7.22 0.37 5.28
C SER A 67 -7.29 1.88 5.52
N ASN A 68 -8.08 2.32 6.49
CA ASN A 68 -8.21 3.75 6.80
C ASN A 68 -6.94 4.36 7.38
N GLU A 69 -6.15 3.59 8.14
CA GLU A 69 -4.87 4.04 8.66
C GLU A 69 -3.85 4.23 7.54
N LEU A 70 -3.77 3.26 6.63
CA LEU A 70 -2.90 3.35 5.45
C LEU A 70 -3.30 4.52 4.54
N ARG A 71 -4.60 4.74 4.30
CA ARG A 71 -5.08 5.89 3.51
C ARG A 71 -4.64 7.22 4.10
N LYS A 72 -4.79 7.40 5.42
CA LYS A 72 -4.30 8.60 6.11
C LYS A 72 -2.79 8.77 6.00
N ALA A 73 -2.03 7.67 6.03
CA ALA A 73 -0.58 7.72 5.84
C ALA A 73 -0.19 8.16 4.42
N PHE A 74 -0.94 7.73 3.40
CA PHE A 74 -0.77 8.23 2.04
C PHE A 74 -1.08 9.74 1.94
N ASP A 75 -2.21 10.18 2.50
CA ASP A 75 -2.61 11.59 2.50
C ASP A 75 -1.54 12.48 3.14
N LEU A 76 -0.92 12.03 4.24
CA LEU A 76 0.18 12.76 4.88
C LEU A 76 1.38 12.95 3.94
N ILE A 77 1.80 11.89 3.23
CA ILE A 77 2.92 12.00 2.28
C ILE A 77 2.57 12.93 1.12
N VAL A 78 1.34 12.87 0.59
CA VAL A 78 0.88 13.79 -0.47
C VAL A 78 0.96 15.23 0.03
N ASN A 79 0.43 15.54 1.22
CA ASN A 79 0.49 16.89 1.78
C ASN A 79 1.93 17.39 1.92
N PHE A 80 2.85 16.56 2.41
CA PHE A 80 4.26 16.97 2.52
C PHE A 80 4.96 17.14 1.18
N TYR A 81 4.57 16.39 0.14
CA TYR A 81 5.02 16.67 -1.22
C TYR A 81 4.54 18.04 -1.72
N GLU A 82 3.26 18.37 -1.50
CA GLU A 82 2.68 19.66 -1.93
C GLU A 82 3.31 20.85 -1.19
N GLU A 83 3.60 20.69 0.10
CA GLU A 83 4.24 21.71 0.93
C GLU A 83 5.77 21.78 0.76
N ASN A 84 6.37 20.85 0.02
CA ASN A 84 7.83 20.65 -0.09
C ASN A 84 8.52 20.43 1.27
N ASP A 85 7.83 19.87 2.27
CA ASP A 85 8.39 19.52 3.57
C ASP A 85 9.04 18.13 3.53
N TYR A 86 10.19 18.06 2.88
CA TYR A 86 10.92 16.82 2.67
C TYR A 86 11.48 16.19 3.96
N ALA A 87 11.68 16.99 5.01
CA ALA A 87 12.10 16.49 6.31
C ALA A 87 11.00 15.64 6.95
N GLN A 88 9.76 16.12 6.94
CA GLN A 88 8.62 15.36 7.44
C GLN A 88 8.28 14.17 6.56
N LEU A 89 8.50 14.30 5.25
CA LEU A 89 8.25 13.23 4.29
C LEU A 89 9.05 11.97 4.63
N GLN A 90 10.34 12.11 4.97
CA GLN A 90 11.17 10.98 5.40
C GLN A 90 10.70 10.37 6.72
N GLN A 91 10.29 11.20 7.70
CA GLN A 91 9.78 10.71 8.98
C GLN A 91 8.48 9.94 8.82
N VAL A 92 7.52 10.48 8.08
CA VAL A 92 6.22 9.81 7.85
C VAL A 92 6.39 8.54 7.05
N MET A 93 7.27 8.51 6.04
CA MET A 93 7.57 7.29 5.30
C MET A 93 8.06 6.16 6.23
N GLN A 94 9.01 6.46 7.11
CA GLN A 94 9.63 5.48 8.00
C GLN A 94 8.72 5.03 9.14
N PHE A 95 8.06 5.98 9.81
CA PHE A 95 7.39 5.73 11.09
C PHE A 95 5.86 5.60 10.97
N THR A 96 5.28 5.95 9.81
CA THR A 96 3.83 5.90 9.61
C THR A 96 3.44 5.05 8.41
N LEU A 97 3.93 5.38 7.20
CA LEU A 97 3.48 4.73 5.96
C LEU A 97 3.96 3.28 5.85
N LEU A 98 5.26 3.02 6.00
CA LEU A 98 5.76 1.63 5.92
C LEU A 98 5.17 0.72 7.01
N PRO A 99 5.07 1.15 8.28
CA PRO A 99 4.40 0.35 9.32
C PRO A 99 2.92 0.09 9.03
N SER A 100 2.15 1.10 8.61
CA SER A 100 0.72 0.94 8.29
C SER A 100 0.51 0.03 7.07
N PHE A 101 1.35 0.16 6.03
CA PHE A 101 1.32 -0.74 4.87
C PHE A 101 1.57 -2.20 5.27
N LYS A 102 2.57 -2.46 6.13
CA LYS A 102 2.86 -3.82 6.59
C LYS A 102 1.70 -4.42 7.38
N ARG A 103 1.04 -3.63 8.23
CA ARG A 103 -0.15 -4.08 8.98
C ARG A 103 -1.30 -4.40 8.04
N TRP A 104 -1.57 -3.50 7.10
CA TRP A 104 -2.61 -3.67 6.09
C TRP A 104 -2.40 -4.88 5.20
N ARG A 105 -1.16 -5.07 4.73
CA ARG A 105 -0.77 -6.25 3.96
C ARG A 105 -1.00 -7.54 4.74
N ALA A 106 -0.57 -7.60 6.00
CA ALA A 106 -0.73 -8.81 6.82
C ALA A 106 -2.21 -9.16 7.03
N GLU A 107 -3.06 -8.17 7.36
CA GLU A 107 -4.50 -8.38 7.52
C GLU A 107 -5.16 -8.86 6.21
N LEU A 108 -4.79 -8.26 5.08
CA LEU A 108 -5.26 -8.68 3.77
C LEU A 108 -4.82 -10.12 3.43
N GLU A 109 -3.54 -10.46 3.62
CA GLU A 109 -3.01 -11.81 3.35
C GLU A 109 -3.66 -12.88 4.26
N ASP A 110 -3.90 -12.57 5.54
CA ASP A 110 -4.62 -13.44 6.46
C ASP A 110 -6.05 -13.70 5.97
N ASN A 111 -6.78 -12.66 5.57
CA ASN A 111 -8.15 -12.80 5.06
C ASN A 111 -8.19 -13.60 3.74
N LEU A 112 -7.25 -13.34 2.82
CA LEU A 112 -7.13 -14.10 1.56
C LEU A 112 -6.84 -15.58 1.83
N THR A 113 -6.00 -15.88 2.82
CA THR A 113 -5.68 -17.26 3.20
C THR A 113 -6.91 -17.97 3.78
N GLN A 114 -7.70 -17.31 4.61
CA GLN A 114 -8.94 -17.88 5.15
C GLN A 114 -9.96 -18.22 4.05
N LEU A 115 -10.03 -17.42 2.98
CA LEU A 115 -10.89 -17.73 1.82
C LEU A 115 -10.48 -18.98 1.04
N LEU A 116 -9.22 -19.40 1.15
CA LEU A 116 -8.72 -20.64 0.53
C LEU A 116 -9.01 -21.88 1.39
N MET A 117 -9.19 -21.70 2.71
CA MET A 117 -9.46 -22.79 3.64
C MET A 117 -10.96 -23.10 3.81
N ASN A 118 -11.83 -22.18 3.40
CA ASN A 118 -13.30 -22.28 3.45
C ASN A 118 -13.89 -22.71 2.10
#